data_AF-A0AAD6N065-F1
#
_entry.id   AF-A0AAD6N065-F1
#
_cell.length_a   1.000
_cell.length_b   1.000
_cell.length_c   1.000
_cell.angle_alpha   90.00
_cell.angle_beta   90.00
_cell.angle_gamma   90.00
#
_symmetry.space_group_name_H-M   'P 1'
#
loop_
_entity.id
_entity.type
_entity.pdbx_description
1 polymer ?
#
loop_
_entity_poly.entity_id
_entity_poly.type
_entity_poly.pdbx_seq_one_letter_code
_entity_poly.pdbx_strand_id
1 'polypeptide(L)'
;MRLSKSEYNYLMEPTNGDPLLEILQITVRIGDLESSFLSILDSSHSDPIDFRAILQNCSLIWDEQMSVRNRGQLGQEPQRSQRTKNDPEMLSPELLFGFAYDFASPSNALLYIMFWVNFVFLQSLIGRTKTLIHQHTSSTASAYASLQFEDTAFACVHPEEYADKVARAVPYCLQDCMKFSVIKEVVYGLSASAIRYVTTENGEKHR
;
A
#
# COMPACT_ATOMS: atom_id res chain seq x y z
N MET A 1 13.76 -4.09 0.86
CA MET A 1 14.43 -4.92 -0.16
C MET A 1 15.56 -4.10 -0.76
N ARG A 2 16.82 -4.55 -0.72
CA ARG A 2 17.92 -3.82 -1.37
C ARG A 2 18.10 -4.35 -2.78
N LEU A 3 17.69 -3.56 -3.77
CA LEU A 3 17.98 -3.83 -5.18
C LEU A 3 19.47 -3.63 -5.46
N SER A 4 20.04 -4.42 -6.37
CA SER A 4 21.33 -4.12 -6.95
C SER A 4 21.26 -2.84 -7.79
N LYS A 5 22.39 -2.17 -8.00
CA LYS A 5 22.47 -0.95 -8.81
C LYS A 5 21.97 -1.17 -10.25
N SER A 6 22.23 -2.34 -10.82
CA SER A 6 21.77 -2.71 -12.17
C SER A 6 20.25 -2.90 -12.22
N GLU A 7 19.65 -3.54 -11.22
CA GLU A 7 18.20 -3.74 -11.15
C GLU A 7 17.48 -2.41 -10.94
N TYR A 8 18.03 -1.55 -10.07
CA TYR A 8 17.51 -0.20 -9.87
C TYR A 8 17.53 0.62 -11.16
N ASN A 9 18.69 0.67 -11.84
CA ASN A 9 18.82 1.43 -13.08
C ASN A 9 17.85 0.93 -14.16
N TYR A 10 17.73 -0.39 -14.31
CA TYR A 10 16.79 -0.99 -15.25
C TYR A 10 15.34 -0.61 -14.94
N LEU A 11 14.94 -0.69 -13.67
CA LEU A 11 13.58 -0.34 -13.26
C LEU A 11 13.28 1.14 -13.46
N MET A 12 14.26 2.03 -13.40
CA MET A 12 14.07 3.48 -13.55
C MET A 12 14.14 3.97 -15.01
N GLU A 13 14.32 3.07 -15.99
CA GLU A 13 14.24 3.43 -17.41
C GLU A 13 12.80 3.85 -17.81
N PRO A 14 12.60 4.66 -18.86
CA PRO A 14 11.27 5.04 -19.32
C PRO A 14 10.39 3.82 -19.60
N THR A 15 9.21 3.78 -18.98
CA THR A 15 8.33 2.61 -19.00
C THR A 15 7.64 2.37 -20.34
N ASN A 16 7.70 3.33 -21.27
CA ASN A 16 6.92 3.34 -22.52
C ASN A 16 5.42 3.06 -22.33
N GLY A 17 4.88 3.35 -21.13
CA GLY A 17 3.48 3.09 -20.77
C GLY A 17 3.18 1.66 -20.33
N ASP A 18 4.18 0.82 -20.04
CA ASP A 18 3.96 -0.50 -19.44
C ASP A 18 3.47 -0.35 -17.98
N PRO A 19 2.22 -0.76 -17.67
CA PRO A 19 1.64 -0.58 -16.35
C PRO A 19 2.38 -1.34 -15.24
N LEU A 20 2.99 -2.49 -15.54
CA LEU A 20 3.74 -3.25 -14.54
C LEU A 20 5.02 -2.51 -14.15
N LEU A 21 5.73 -1.98 -15.15
CA LEU A 21 6.95 -1.20 -14.91
C LEU A 21 6.63 0.11 -14.17
N GLU A 22 5.54 0.80 -14.52
CA GLU A 22 5.09 2.01 -13.80
C GLU A 22 4.79 1.70 -12.32
N ILE A 23 4.07 0.61 -12.03
CA ILE A 23 3.78 0.21 -10.65
C ILE A 23 5.07 -0.18 -9.90
N LEU A 24 5.98 -0.90 -10.55
CA LEU A 24 7.26 -1.29 -9.95
C LEU A 24 8.12 -0.07 -9.62
N GLN A 25 8.19 0.93 -10.51
CA GLN A 25 8.88 2.20 -10.25
C GLN A 25 8.32 2.91 -9.01
N ILE A 26 6.99 2.98 -8.91
CA ILE A 26 6.32 3.53 -7.73
C ILE A 26 6.70 2.75 -6.48
N THR A 27 6.67 1.41 -6.52
CA THR A 27 7.04 0.55 -5.38
C THR A 27 8.48 0.80 -4.94
N VAL A 28 9.43 0.91 -5.88
CA VAL A 28 10.84 1.21 -5.57
C VAL A 28 10.97 2.58 -4.88
N ARG A 29 10.30 3.60 -5.42
CA ARG A 29 10.35 4.95 -4.84
C ARG A 29 9.72 5.03 -3.45
N ILE A 30 8.65 4.29 -3.19
CA ILE A 30 8.10 4.14 -1.84
C ILE A 30 9.14 3.51 -0.91
N GLY A 31 9.85 2.47 -1.37
CA GLY A 31 10.92 1.84 -0.60
C GLY A 31 12.09 2.79 -0.29
N ASP A 32 12.47 3.65 -1.23
CA ASP A 32 13.50 4.67 -1.03
C ASP A 32 13.05 5.73 -0.02
N LEU A 33 11.77 6.15 -0.06
CA LEU A 33 11.20 7.08 0.92
C LEU A 33 11.12 6.45 2.31
N GLU A 34 10.69 5.20 2.44
CA GLU A 34 10.67 4.49 3.72
C GLU A 34 12.10 4.36 4.29
N SER A 35 13.09 4.06 3.44
CA SER A 35 14.49 4.00 3.86
C SER A 35 15.01 5.36 4.34
N SER A 36 14.64 6.43 3.63
CA SER A 36 14.99 7.80 4.01
C SER A 36 14.31 8.20 5.32
N PHE A 37 13.04 7.87 5.49
CA PHE A 37 12.28 8.09 6.71
C PHE A 37 12.94 7.40 7.91
N LEU A 38 13.30 6.12 7.78
CA LEU A 38 13.99 5.38 8.84
C LEU A 38 15.36 5.99 9.16
N SER A 39 16.11 6.41 8.13
CA SER A 39 17.39 7.09 8.34
C SER A 39 17.26 8.42 9.09
N ILE A 40 16.19 9.19 8.84
CA ILE A 40 15.91 10.43 9.58
C ILE A 40 15.53 10.08 11.03
N LEU A 41 14.69 9.06 11.22
CA LEU A 41 14.24 8.62 12.54
C LEU A 41 15.39 8.12 13.43
N ASP A 42 16.35 7.40 12.86
CA ASP A 42 17.53 6.89 13.56
C ASP A 42 18.58 7.98 13.84
N SER A 43 18.44 9.17 13.23
CA SER A 43 19.36 10.28 13.45
C SER A 43 19.10 10.96 14.79
N SER A 44 20.16 11.32 15.52
CA SER A 44 20.05 12.03 16.81
C SER A 44 19.52 13.46 16.69
N HIS A 45 19.31 13.96 15.46
CA HIS A 45 18.90 15.32 15.13
C HIS A 45 17.81 15.31 14.06
N SER A 46 16.74 14.56 14.28
CA SER A 46 15.58 14.56 13.39
C SER A 46 14.92 15.95 13.37
N ASP A 47 15.05 16.69 12.26
CA ASP A 47 14.42 18.00 12.06
C ASP A 47 13.01 17.82 11.46
N PRO A 48 11.98 18.51 11.97
CA PRO A 48 10.66 18.59 11.33
C PRO A 48 10.67 18.94 9.84
N ILE A 49 11.67 19.68 9.36
CA ILE A 49 11.85 20.02 7.94
C ILE A 49 12.08 18.77 7.10
N ASP A 50 12.87 17.81 7.59
CA ASP A 50 13.16 16.58 6.86
C ASP A 50 11.90 15.73 6.68
N PHE A 51 11.07 15.64 7.73
CA PHE A 51 9.78 14.94 7.65
C PHE A 51 8.79 15.65 6.70
N ARG A 52 8.82 16.98 6.60
CA ARG A 52 8.00 17.70 5.60
C ARG A 52 8.43 17.37 4.17
N ALA A 53 9.74 17.24 3.93
CA ALA A 53 10.24 16.81 2.62
C ALA A 53 9.79 15.39 2.27
N ILE A 54 9.75 14.46 3.24
CA ILE A 54 9.17 13.13 3.05
C ILE A 54 7.69 13.24 2.67
N LEU A 55 6.90 14.03 3.41
CA LEU A 55 5.46 14.20 3.15
C LEU A 55 5.19 14.76 1.75
N GLN A 56 5.97 15.75 1.32
CA GLN A 56 5.88 16.32 -0.02
C GLN A 56 6.15 15.27 -1.10
N ASN A 57 7.17 14.43 -0.92
CA ASN A 57 7.46 13.34 -1.85
C ASN A 57 6.36 12.27 -1.86
N CYS A 58 5.76 11.96 -0.70
CA CYS A 58 4.60 11.09 -0.65
C CYS A 58 3.43 11.63 -1.48
N SER A 59 3.20 12.95 -1.47
CA SER A 59 2.19 13.62 -2.30
C SER A 59 2.44 13.43 -3.80
N LEU A 60 3.69 13.61 -4.23
CA LEU A 60 4.05 13.41 -5.63
C LEU A 60 3.83 11.96 -6.09
N ILE A 61 4.19 10.98 -5.26
CA ILE A 61 3.95 9.57 -5.56
C ILE A 61 2.45 9.27 -5.60
N TRP A 62 1.66 9.85 -4.68
CA TRP A 62 0.21 9.69 -4.65
C TRP A 62 -0.44 10.15 -5.96
N ASP A 63 -0.10 11.36 -6.40
CA ASP A 63 -0.63 11.95 -7.63
C ASP A 63 -0.26 11.13 -8.87
N GLU A 64 0.98 10.64 -8.92
CA GLU A 64 1.46 9.76 -9.98
C GLU A 64 0.69 8.44 -10.01
N GLN A 65 0.50 7.81 -8.86
CA GLN A 65 -0.25 6.56 -8.74
C GLN A 65 -1.73 6.75 -9.14
N MET A 66 -2.34 7.87 -8.77
CA MET A 66 -3.68 8.25 -9.22
C MET A 66 -3.72 8.49 -10.74
N SER A 67 -2.68 9.07 -11.32
CA SER A 67 -2.53 9.25 -12.77
C SER A 67 -2.46 7.90 -13.49
N VAL A 68 -1.67 6.94 -12.99
CA VAL A 68 -1.59 5.56 -13.53
C VAL A 68 -2.97 4.90 -13.54
N ARG A 69 -3.72 5.00 -12.43
CA ARG A 69 -5.10 4.50 -12.34
C ARG A 69 -6.02 5.11 -13.40
N ASN A 70 -5.95 6.42 -13.59
CA ASN A 70 -6.80 7.12 -14.54
C ASN A 70 -6.47 6.77 -16.00
N ARG A 71 -5.23 6.36 -16.31
CA ARG A 71 -4.81 5.96 -17.66
C ARG A 71 -5.15 4.50 -18.02
N GLY A 72 -5.11 3.58 -17.05
CA GLY A 72 -4.91 2.14 -17.35
C GLY A 72 -6.01 1.15 -16.97
N GLN A 73 -7.24 1.57 -16.61
CA GLN A 73 -8.25 0.70 -15.92
C GLN A 73 -7.77 0.08 -14.59
N LEU A 74 -6.53 0.34 -14.18
CA LEU A 74 -5.97 -0.09 -12.90
C LEU A 74 -6.74 0.59 -11.76
N GLY A 75 -7.21 -0.20 -10.80
CA GLY A 75 -8.01 0.33 -9.69
C GLY A 75 -9.50 0.53 -9.99
N GLN A 76 -10.02 0.03 -11.12
CA GLN A 76 -11.45 -0.31 -11.21
C GLN A 76 -11.72 -1.56 -10.36
N GLU A 77 -12.91 -1.64 -9.76
CA GLU A 77 -13.27 -2.84 -9.00
C GLU A 77 -13.37 -4.06 -9.93
N PRO A 78 -12.64 -5.14 -9.65
CA PRO A 78 -12.79 -6.38 -10.39
C PRO A 78 -14.19 -6.97 -10.20
N GLN A 79 -14.56 -7.91 -11.07
CA GLN A 79 -15.83 -8.60 -10.92
C GLN A 79 -15.86 -9.38 -9.60
N ARG A 80 -17.03 -9.46 -8.98
CA ARG A 80 -17.21 -10.32 -7.80
C ARG A 80 -17.11 -11.77 -8.24
N SER A 81 -16.30 -12.55 -7.54
CA SER A 81 -16.17 -13.98 -7.78
C SER A 81 -17.48 -14.68 -7.47
N GLN A 82 -18.05 -15.36 -8.47
CA GLN A 82 -19.15 -16.30 -8.28
C GLN A 82 -18.65 -17.73 -8.03
N ARG A 83 -17.33 -17.94 -8.10
CA ARG A 83 -16.69 -19.25 -8.26
C ARG A 83 -15.68 -19.59 -7.17
N THR A 84 -15.54 -18.77 -6.15
CA THR A 84 -14.62 -19.05 -5.06
C THR A 84 -15.12 -20.27 -4.32
N LYS A 85 -14.60 -21.45 -4.71
CA LYS A 85 -14.53 -22.60 -3.82
C LYS A 85 -13.62 -22.15 -2.68
N ASN A 86 -14.23 -21.58 -1.65
CA ASN A 86 -13.52 -21.27 -0.43
C ASN A 86 -12.90 -22.59 0.05
N ASP A 87 -11.60 -22.55 0.34
CA ASP A 87 -11.00 -23.62 1.11
C ASP A 87 -11.82 -23.74 2.41
N PRO A 88 -12.42 -24.91 2.71
CA PRO A 88 -13.26 -25.07 3.90
C PRO A 88 -12.53 -24.74 5.21
N GLU A 89 -11.20 -24.70 5.21
CA GLU A 89 -10.39 -24.33 6.38
C GLU A 89 -10.17 -22.82 6.55
N MET A 90 -10.45 -21.99 5.52
CA MET A 90 -10.40 -20.53 5.64
C MET A 90 -11.79 -19.95 5.95
N LEU A 91 -11.86 -19.05 6.94
CA LEU A 91 -13.03 -18.19 7.13
C LEU A 91 -13.38 -17.51 5.79
N SER A 92 -14.66 -17.53 5.41
CA SER A 92 -15.08 -16.93 4.14
C SER A 92 -14.60 -15.48 4.09
N PRO A 93 -13.80 -15.08 3.07
CA PRO A 93 -13.36 -13.70 2.90
C PRO A 93 -14.54 -12.72 2.91
N GLU A 94 -15.74 -13.18 2.51
CA GLU A 94 -16.99 -12.42 2.54
C GLU A 94 -17.37 -11.90 3.93
N LEU A 95 -17.05 -12.65 4.99
CA LEU A 95 -17.35 -12.29 6.37
C LEU A 95 -16.37 -11.27 6.96
N LEU A 96 -15.16 -11.16 6.40
CA LEU A 96 -14.09 -10.32 6.95
C LEU A 96 -13.80 -9.09 6.10
N PHE A 97 -13.77 -9.26 4.77
CA PHE A 97 -13.31 -8.25 3.81
C PHE A 97 -14.31 -8.04 2.66
N GLY A 98 -15.41 -8.80 2.61
CA GLY A 98 -16.40 -8.78 1.53
C GLY A 98 -16.08 -9.73 0.37
N PHE A 99 -16.89 -9.70 -0.69
CA PHE A 99 -16.80 -10.67 -1.79
C PHE A 99 -15.42 -10.72 -2.44
N ALA A 100 -14.88 -11.92 -2.61
CA ALA A 100 -13.64 -12.13 -3.34
C ALA A 100 -13.72 -11.59 -4.78
N TYR A 101 -12.59 -11.15 -5.30
CA TYR A 101 -12.47 -10.68 -6.67
C TYR A 101 -12.18 -11.81 -7.64
N ASP A 102 -12.67 -11.64 -8.87
CA ASP A 102 -12.33 -12.43 -10.03
C ASP A 102 -11.61 -11.54 -11.05
N PHE A 103 -10.57 -12.09 -11.67
CA PHE A 103 -9.74 -11.37 -12.63
C PHE A 103 -9.71 -12.11 -13.96
N ALA A 104 -9.61 -11.35 -15.05
CA ALA A 104 -9.51 -11.92 -16.40
C ALA A 104 -8.21 -12.71 -16.62
N SER A 105 -7.16 -12.39 -15.86
CA SER A 105 -5.86 -13.06 -15.94
C SER A 105 -5.08 -12.92 -14.63
N PRO A 106 -4.10 -13.81 -14.36
CA PRO A 106 -3.16 -13.64 -13.25
C PRO A 106 -2.39 -12.32 -13.30
N SER A 107 -2.00 -11.87 -14.50
CA SER A 107 -1.30 -10.60 -14.67
C SER A 107 -2.15 -9.41 -14.22
N ASN A 108 -3.46 -9.44 -14.48
CA ASN A 108 -4.37 -8.40 -14.00
C ASN A 108 -4.52 -8.44 -12.48
N ALA A 109 -4.57 -9.64 -11.88
CA ALA A 109 -4.59 -9.79 -10.43
C ALA A 109 -3.30 -9.25 -9.78
N LEU A 110 -2.13 -9.57 -10.36
CA LEU A 110 -0.83 -9.04 -9.91
C LEU A 110 -0.81 -7.52 -9.93
N LEU A 111 -1.14 -6.92 -11.08
CA LEU A 111 -1.16 -5.47 -11.25
C LEU A 111 -2.11 -4.82 -10.23
N TYR A 112 -3.31 -5.38 -10.05
CA TYR A 112 -4.28 -4.88 -9.08
C TYR A 112 -3.75 -4.94 -7.64
N ILE A 113 -3.21 -6.09 -7.23
CA ILE A 113 -2.66 -6.28 -5.88
C ILE A 113 -1.51 -5.32 -5.64
N MET A 114 -0.52 -5.27 -6.54
CA MET A 114 0.63 -4.37 -6.39
C MET A 114 0.21 -2.90 -6.34
N PHE A 115 -0.76 -2.51 -7.17
CA PHE A 115 -1.32 -1.18 -7.18
C PHE A 115 -1.92 -0.79 -5.82
N TRP A 116 -2.76 -1.63 -5.22
CA TRP A 116 -3.37 -1.28 -3.92
C TRP A 116 -2.41 -1.44 -2.75
N VAL A 117 -1.45 -2.39 -2.81
CA VAL A 117 -0.38 -2.51 -1.82
C VAL A 117 0.47 -1.25 -1.75
N ASN A 118 0.80 -0.63 -2.89
CA ASN A 118 1.53 0.64 -2.90
C ASN A 118 0.76 1.74 -2.14
N PHE A 119 -0.57 1.81 -2.29
CA PHE A 119 -1.38 2.76 -1.51
C PHE A 119 -1.37 2.48 -0.01
N VAL A 120 -1.40 1.20 0.40
CA VAL A 120 -1.29 0.82 1.82
C VAL A 120 0.04 1.30 2.41
N PHE A 121 1.16 1.05 1.73
CA PHE A 121 2.47 1.49 2.20
C PHE A 121 2.58 3.02 2.22
N LEU A 122 2.13 3.68 1.16
CA LEU A 122 2.20 5.14 1.04
C LEU A 122 1.37 5.83 2.13
N GLN A 123 0.14 5.37 2.39
CA GLN A 123 -0.70 5.89 3.48
C GLN A 123 -0.07 5.66 4.86
N SER A 124 0.49 4.47 5.10
CA SER A 124 1.19 4.18 6.36
C SER A 124 2.35 5.15 6.60
N LEU A 125 3.16 5.40 5.57
CA LEU A 125 4.27 6.35 5.63
C LEU A 125 3.80 7.79 5.84
N ILE A 126 2.74 8.22 5.14
CA ILE A 126 2.12 9.53 5.34
C ILE A 126 1.64 9.69 6.78
N GLY A 127 0.90 8.71 7.31
CA GLY A 127 0.38 8.73 8.67
C GLY A 127 1.49 8.88 9.71
N ARG A 128 2.52 8.01 9.63
CA ARG A 128 3.70 8.06 10.53
C ARG A 128 4.43 9.40 10.44
N THR A 129 4.61 9.92 9.23
CA THR A 129 5.28 11.22 9.00
C THR A 129 4.49 12.38 9.58
N LYS A 130 3.17 12.42 9.35
CA LYS A 130 2.26 13.43 9.94
C LYS A 130 2.31 13.37 11.48
N THR A 131 2.28 12.17 12.07
CA THR A 131 2.38 12.01 13.53
C THR A 131 3.69 12.57 14.10
N LEU A 132 4.84 12.28 13.48
CA LEU A 132 6.12 12.80 13.93
C LEU A 132 6.22 14.33 13.81
N ILE A 133 5.77 14.90 12.68
CA ILE A 133 5.70 16.36 12.52
C ILE A 133 4.82 16.98 13.62
N HIS A 134 3.69 16.34 13.95
CA HIS A 134 2.79 16.83 14.99
C HIS A 134 3.42 16.74 16.39
N GLN A 135 4.14 15.65 16.69
CA GLN A 135 4.85 15.50 17.97
C GLN A 135 5.94 16.56 18.14
N HIS A 136 6.68 16.88 17.08
CA HIS A 136 7.66 17.96 17.12
C HIS A 136 7.03 19.36 17.24
N THR A 137 5.95 19.63 16.49
CA THR A 137 5.31 20.96 16.51
C THR A 137 4.53 21.23 17.78
N SER A 138 3.92 20.22 18.41
CA SER A 138 3.18 20.36 19.68
C SER A 138 4.06 20.79 20.87
N SER A 139 5.39 20.74 20.73
CA SER A 139 6.35 21.32 21.69
C SER A 139 6.52 22.85 21.55
N THR A 140 5.97 23.46 20.50
CA THR A 140 6.05 24.89 20.19
C THR A 140 4.66 25.45 19.87
N ALA A 141 4.29 26.61 20.40
CA ALA A 141 2.95 27.20 20.28
C ALA A 141 2.44 27.50 18.84
N SER A 142 3.20 27.14 17.80
CA SER A 142 2.92 27.32 16.37
C SER A 142 2.18 26.14 15.70
N ALA A 143 1.71 25.15 16.47
CA ALA A 143 1.09 23.92 15.94
C ALA A 143 -0.23 24.15 15.18
N TYR A 144 -1.00 25.21 15.50
CA TYR A 144 -2.32 25.44 14.90
C TYR A 144 -2.28 26.06 13.49
N ALA A 145 -1.23 26.79 13.11
CA ALA A 145 -1.16 27.47 11.81
C ALA A 145 -0.64 26.57 10.67
N SER A 146 0.05 25.47 11.00
CA SER A 146 0.66 24.55 10.02
C SER A 146 -0.20 23.32 9.69
N LEU A 147 -1.28 23.07 10.45
CA LEU A 147 -2.25 22.00 10.19
C LEU A 147 -3.18 22.28 9.00
N GLN A 148 -3.23 23.52 8.51
CA GLN A 148 -4.13 23.90 7.40
C GLN A 148 -3.54 23.63 6.00
N PHE A 149 -2.28 23.20 5.88
CA PHE A 149 -1.62 23.20 4.58
C PHE A 149 -1.98 22.00 3.68
N GLU A 150 -2.40 20.83 4.17
CA GLU A 150 -2.35 19.62 3.32
C GLU A 150 -3.34 18.49 3.67
N ASP A 151 -4.59 18.84 3.95
CA ASP A 151 -5.59 17.87 4.44
C ASP A 151 -6.76 17.57 3.49
N THR A 152 -6.63 17.84 2.18
CA THR A 152 -7.71 17.51 1.23
C THR A 152 -7.39 16.35 0.28
N ALA A 153 -6.11 16.15 -0.10
CA ALA A 153 -5.74 15.04 -0.98
C ALA A 153 -5.64 13.69 -0.24
N PHE A 154 -5.21 13.71 1.03
CA PHE A 154 -4.95 12.51 1.81
C PHE A 154 -6.07 12.12 2.79
N ALA A 155 -6.99 13.04 3.09
CA ALA A 155 -7.94 12.89 4.19
C ALA A 155 -9.15 12.00 3.91
N CYS A 156 -9.28 11.45 2.70
CA CYS A 156 -10.52 10.80 2.28
C CYS A 156 -10.47 9.28 2.14
N VAL A 157 -9.35 8.60 2.42
CA VAL A 157 -9.34 7.13 2.32
C VAL A 157 -8.53 6.47 3.42
N HIS A 158 -9.25 5.67 4.19
CA HIS A 158 -8.75 4.80 5.25
C HIS A 158 -7.82 3.73 4.66
N PRO A 159 -6.57 3.54 5.14
CA PRO A 159 -5.68 2.47 4.66
C PRO A 159 -6.32 1.08 4.73
N GLU A 160 -7.29 0.90 5.63
CA GLU A 160 -8.14 -0.27 5.75
C GLU A 160 -8.91 -0.58 4.46
N GLU A 161 -9.42 0.43 3.75
CA GLU A 161 -10.13 0.22 2.47
C GLU A 161 -9.20 -0.31 1.37
N TYR A 162 -7.93 0.08 1.39
CA TYR A 162 -6.93 -0.43 0.45
C TYR A 162 -6.50 -1.85 0.82
N ALA A 163 -6.32 -2.11 2.12
CA ALA A 163 -6.04 -3.45 2.63
C ALA A 163 -7.17 -4.42 2.29
N ASP A 164 -8.43 -4.00 2.38
CA ASP A 164 -9.60 -4.79 1.98
C ASP A 164 -9.55 -5.15 0.49
N LYS A 165 -9.21 -4.19 -0.38
CA LYS A 165 -9.07 -4.48 -1.82
C LYS A 165 -8.00 -5.54 -2.09
N VAL A 166 -6.88 -5.49 -1.38
CA VAL A 166 -5.83 -6.50 -1.46
C VAL A 166 -6.31 -7.85 -0.93
N ALA A 167 -6.93 -7.87 0.25
CA ALA A 167 -7.44 -9.08 0.89
C ALA A 167 -8.48 -9.80 0.04
N ARG A 168 -9.37 -9.05 -0.63
CA ARG A 168 -10.37 -9.61 -1.56
C ARG A 168 -9.77 -10.20 -2.82
N ALA A 169 -8.55 -9.82 -3.21
CA ALA A 169 -7.84 -10.38 -4.37
C ALA A 169 -7.06 -11.67 -4.06
N VAL A 170 -6.73 -11.90 -2.78
CA VAL A 170 -5.97 -13.06 -2.30
C VAL A 170 -6.59 -14.40 -2.74
N PRO A 171 -7.90 -14.65 -2.57
CA PRO A 171 -8.49 -15.95 -2.91
C PRO A 171 -8.29 -16.36 -4.37
N TYR A 172 -8.32 -15.40 -5.30
CA TYR A 172 -8.06 -15.67 -6.72
C TYR A 172 -6.65 -16.25 -6.94
N CYS A 173 -5.66 -15.75 -6.20
CA CYS A 173 -4.25 -16.15 -6.32
C CYS A 173 -3.94 -17.51 -5.68
N LEU A 174 -4.84 -18.00 -4.82
CA LEU A 174 -4.69 -19.29 -4.13
C LEU A 174 -5.28 -20.46 -4.94
N GLN A 175 -6.04 -20.20 -6.01
CA GLN A 175 -6.65 -21.23 -6.84
C GLN A 175 -5.61 -22.11 -7.55
N ASP A 176 -5.88 -23.41 -7.65
CA ASP A 176 -4.95 -24.40 -8.21
C ASP A 176 -4.53 -24.15 -9.67
N CYS A 177 -5.40 -23.49 -10.44
CA CYS A 177 -5.12 -23.11 -11.82
C CYS A 177 -4.20 -21.88 -11.94
N MET A 178 -3.95 -21.15 -10.84
CA MET A 178 -3.28 -19.84 -10.84
C MET A 178 -2.00 -19.83 -9.99
N LYS A 179 -1.15 -20.86 -10.16
CA LYS A 179 0.11 -21.02 -9.41
C LYS A 179 1.18 -19.97 -9.78
N PHE A 180 1.01 -18.74 -9.32
CA PHE A 180 2.11 -17.78 -9.19
C PHE A 180 2.78 -17.97 -7.84
N SER A 181 3.94 -18.63 -7.79
CA SER A 181 4.72 -18.82 -6.56
C SER A 181 5.10 -17.48 -5.89
N VAL A 182 5.45 -16.47 -6.69
CA VAL A 182 5.84 -15.14 -6.21
C VAL A 182 4.65 -14.38 -5.59
N ILE A 183 3.48 -14.46 -6.22
CA ILE A 183 2.26 -13.86 -5.67
C ILE A 183 1.87 -14.57 -4.38
N LYS A 184 2.03 -15.91 -4.31
CA LYS A 184 1.79 -16.65 -3.08
C LYS A 184 2.66 -16.17 -1.92
N GLU A 185 3.94 -15.86 -2.13
CA GLU A 185 4.80 -15.34 -1.05
C GLU A 185 4.36 -13.95 -0.57
N VAL A 186 4.06 -13.03 -1.50
CA VAL A 186 3.60 -11.67 -1.18
C VAL A 186 2.22 -11.71 -0.51
N VAL A 187 1.30 -12.48 -1.06
CA VAL A 187 -0.04 -12.71 -0.51
C VAL A 187 0.01 -13.41 0.83
N TYR A 188 0.90 -14.38 1.03
CA TYR A 188 1.07 -15.05 2.32
C TYR A 188 1.61 -14.09 3.39
N GLY A 189 2.58 -13.23 3.03
CA GLY A 189 3.07 -12.18 3.93
C GLY A 189 1.98 -11.17 4.32
N LEU A 190 1.16 -10.75 3.36
CA LEU A 190 0.02 -9.86 3.59
C LEU A 190 -1.09 -10.55 4.41
N SER A 191 -1.40 -11.82 4.12
CA SER A 191 -2.41 -12.60 4.83
C SER A 191 -1.99 -12.87 6.28
N ALA A 192 -0.71 -13.20 6.52
CA ALA A 192 -0.19 -13.37 7.87
C ALA A 192 -0.25 -12.07 8.69
N SER A 193 -0.03 -10.93 8.02
CA SER A 193 -0.14 -9.60 8.63
C SER A 193 -1.60 -9.24 8.93
N ALA A 194 -2.52 -9.55 8.02
CA ALA A 194 -3.96 -9.35 8.20
C ALA A 194 -4.54 -10.25 9.31
N ILE A 195 -4.14 -11.53 9.38
CA ILE A 195 -4.51 -12.44 10.47
C ILE A 195 -4.03 -11.88 11.81
N ARG A 196 -2.78 -11.41 11.88
CA ARG A 196 -2.26 -10.74 13.07
C ARG A 196 -3.15 -9.56 13.47
N TYR A 197 -3.41 -8.64 12.55
CA TYR A 197 -4.25 -7.47 12.77
C TYR A 197 -5.63 -7.84 13.34
N VAL A 198 -6.33 -8.78 12.70
CA VAL A 198 -7.63 -9.29 13.16
C VAL A 198 -7.53 -9.91 14.57
N THR A 199 -6.49 -10.69 14.84
CA THR A 199 -6.31 -11.32 16.17
C THR A 199 -5.96 -10.33 17.28
N THR A 200 -5.24 -9.24 16.98
CA THR A 200 -4.93 -8.20 17.96
C THR A 200 -6.10 -7.25 18.20
N GLU A 201 -6.81 -6.78 17.17
CA GLU A 201 -7.90 -5.80 17.34
C GLU A 201 -9.24 -6.44 17.78
N ASN A 202 -9.59 -7.65 17.32
CA ASN A 202 -10.78 -8.34 17.86
C ASN A 202 -10.53 -8.97 19.23
N GLY A 203 -9.28 -9.10 19.66
CA GLY A 203 -8.92 -9.50 21.02
C GLY A 203 -9.27 -8.44 22.07
N GLU A 204 -9.24 -7.16 21.67
CA GLU A 204 -9.55 -6.02 22.56
C GLU A 204 -11.05 -5.66 22.58
N LYS A 205 -11.81 -5.98 21.52
CA LYS A 205 -13.27 -5.80 21.50
C LYS A 205 -14.06 -6.82 22.33
N HIS A 206 -13.41 -7.84 22.87
CA HIS A 206 -14.02 -8.91 23.67
C HIS A 206 -13.40 -9.07 25.07
N ARG A 207 -12.72 -8.04 25.58
CA ARG A 207 -12.41 -7.88 27.01
C ARG A 207 -13.23 -6.75 27.61
#